data_AF-A0A0X3W020-F1
#
_entry.id   AF-A0A0X3W020-F1
#
_cell.length_a   1.000
_cell.length_b   1.000
_cell.length_c   1.000
_cell.angle_alpha   90.00
_cell.angle_beta   90.00
_cell.angle_gamma   90.00
#
_symmetry.space_group_name_H-M   'P 1'
#
loop_
_entity.id
_entity.type
_entity.pdbx_description
1 polymer ?
#
loop_
_entity_poly.entity_id
_entity_poly.type
_entity_poly.pdbx_seq_one_letter_code
_entity_poly.pdbx_strand_id
1 'polypeptide(L)' 'MRVAPRDRLVSIELASARVRITQPAEIALYLKAFERLRALAVYGAAARALVARAVEVLD' A
#
# COMPACT_ATOMS: atom_id res chain seq x y z
N MET A 1 4.56 -2.08 0.06
CA MET A 1 4.78 -2.12 -1.41
C MET A 1 5.00 -0.69 -1.89
N ARG A 2 6.10 -0.42 -2.61
CA ARG A 2 6.36 0.88 -3.21
C ARG A 2 6.36 0.75 -4.72
N VAL A 3 5.59 1.62 -5.38
CA VAL A 3 5.56 1.75 -6.84
C VAL A 3 6.28 3.04 -7.20
N ALA A 4 7.24 2.98 -8.14
CA ALA A 4 7.91 4.18 -8.63
C ALA A 4 6.97 5.00 -9.53
N PRO A 5 7.07 6.34 -9.56
CA PRO A 5 6.12 7.24 -10.24
C PRO A 5 6.04 7.14 -11.78
N ARG A 6 6.67 6.13 -12.39
CA ARG A 6 6.58 5.83 -13.84
C ARG A 6 6.18 4.38 -14.12
N ASP A 7 5.67 3.65 -13.13
CA ASP A 7 5.25 2.24 -13.26
C ASP A 7 6.31 1.31 -13.87
N ARG A 8 7.59 1.62 -13.68
CA ARG A 8 8.69 0.79 -14.22
C ARG A 8 9.21 -0.23 -13.20
N LEU A 9 8.74 -0.12 -11.96
CA LEU A 9 9.28 -0.87 -10.86
C LEU A 9 8.30 -0.95 -9.69
N VAL A 10 8.07 -2.18 -9.24
CA VAL A 10 7.44 -2.47 -7.95
C VAL A 10 8.49 -3.09 -7.04
N SER A 11 8.52 -2.64 -5.78
CA SER A 11 9.39 -3.23 -4.76
C SER A 11 8.62 -3.57 -3.49
N ILE A 12 8.97 -4.73 -2.93
CA ILE A 12 8.44 -5.26 -1.68
C ILE A 12 9.63 -5.57 -0.77
N GLU A 13 9.57 -5.07 0.46
CA GLU A 13 10.51 -5.42 1.51
C GLU A 13 9.92 -6.58 2.30
N LEU A 14 10.69 -7.66 2.45
CA LEU A 14 10.41 -8.81 3.29
C LEU A 14 11.42 -8.82 4.44
N ALA A 15 11.14 -9.58 5.50
CA ALA A 15 11.96 -9.61 6.71
C ALA A 15 13.47 -9.88 6.46
N SER A 16 13.80 -10.64 5.43
CA SER A 16 15.19 -10.99 5.08
C SER A 16 15.58 -10.65 3.63
N ALA A 17 14.68 -10.07 2.83
CA ALA A 17 14.92 -9.90 1.40
C ALA A 17 14.14 -8.73 0.79
N ARG A 18 14.72 -8.12 -0.25
CA ARG A 18 14.03 -7.16 -1.12
C ARG A 18 13.73 -7.81 -2.45
N VAL A 19 12.46 -7.81 -2.84
CA VAL A 19 12.03 -8.27 -4.17
C VAL A 19 11.86 -7.07 -5.10
N ARG A 20 12.40 -7.20 -6.32
CA ARG A 20 12.31 -6.21 -7.39
C ARG A 20 11.60 -6.84 -8.59
N ILE A 21 10.47 -6.28 -9.00
CA ILE A 21 9.68 -6.76 -10.14
C ILE A 21 9.86 -5.79 -11.31
N THR A 22 10.27 -6.32 -12.47
CA THR A 22 10.53 -5.56 -13.70
C THR A 22 9.69 -6.01 -14.89
N GLN A 23 9.05 -7.18 -14.83
CA GLN A 23 8.18 -7.65 -15.92
C GLN A 23 6.93 -6.75 -16.04
N PRO A 24 6.63 -6.18 -17.22
CA PRO A 24 5.51 -5.25 -17.38
C PRO A 24 4.15 -5.84 -16.99
N ALA A 25 3.90 -7.11 -17.31
CA ALA A 25 2.65 -7.78 -16.97
C ALA A 25 2.48 -7.96 -15.45
N GLU A 26 3.56 -8.32 -14.74
CA GLU A 26 3.53 -8.45 -13.29
C GLU A 26 3.38 -7.07 -12.61
N ILE A 27 4.06 -6.04 -13.11
CA ILE A 27 3.87 -4.67 -12.65
C ILE A 27 2.40 -4.26 -12.77
N ALA A 28 1.78 -4.50 -13.93
CA ALA A 28 0.37 -4.17 -14.16
C ALA A 28 -0.58 -4.91 -13.21
N LEU A 29 -0.27 -6.18 -12.90
CA LEU A 29 -1.01 -6.96 -11.91
C LEU A 29 -0.93 -6.33 -10.51
N TYR A 30 0.28 -5.97 -10.07
CA TYR A 30 0.49 -5.36 -8.75
C TYR A 30 -0.14 -3.96 -8.65
N LEU A 31 -0.12 -3.18 -9.73
CA LEU A 31 -0.82 -1.89 -9.81
C LEU A 31 -2.33 -2.07 -9.64
N LYS A 32 -2.93 -3.01 -10.36
CA LYS A 32 -4.37 -3.29 -10.24
C LYS A 32 -4.75 -3.70 -8.82
N ALA A 33 -3.94 -4.55 -8.19
CA ALA A 33 -4.14 -4.93 -6.79
C ALA A 33 -4.01 -3.73 -5.84
N PHE A 34 -3.00 -2.88 -6.05
CA PHE A 34 -2.80 -1.67 -5.26
C PHE A 34 -4.00 -0.72 -5.32
N GLU A 35 -4.48 -0.42 -6.52
CA GLU A 35 -5.61 0.48 -6.72
C GLU A 35 -6.88 -0.07 -6.07
N ARG A 36 -7.09 -1.40 -6.11
CA ARG A 36 -8.21 -2.05 -5.42
C ARG A 36 -8.15 -1.84 -3.90
N LEU A 37 -6.96 -1.96 -3.30
CA LEU A 37 -6.77 -1.75 -1.85
C LEU A 37 -6.87 -0.27 -1.48
N ARG A 38 -6.28 0.60 -2.30
CA ARG A 38 -6.32 2.06 -2.14
C ARG A 38 -7.75 2.60 -2.16
N ALA A 39 -8.62 2.06 -3.01
CA ALA A 39 -10.02 2.45 -3.08
C ALA A 39 -10.81 2.17 -1.78
N LEU A 40 -10.31 1.25 -0.93
CA LEU A 40 -10.93 0.91 0.36
C LEU A 40 -10.35 1.70 1.53
N ALA A 41 -9.25 2.43 1.30
CA ALA A 41 -8.54 3.12 2.36
C ALA A 41 -9.20 4.46 2.73
N VAL A 42 -9.19 4.77 4.03
CA VAL A 42 -9.62 6.06 4.56
C VAL A 42 -8.39 6.95 4.75
N TYR A 43 -8.51 8.24 4.45
CA TYR A 43 -7.39 9.19 4.48
C TYR A 43 -7.66 10.42 5.33
N GLY A 44 -6.59 11.14 5.67
CA GLY A 44 -6.66 12.48 6.27
C GLY A 44 -7.35 12.51 7.62
N ALA A 45 -8.25 13.48 7.82
CA ALA A 45 -8.92 13.70 9.09
C ALA A 45 -9.80 12.50 9.51
N ALA A 46 -10.49 11.87 8.55
CA ALA A 46 -11.33 10.71 8.83
C ALA A 46 -10.51 9.51 9.35
N ALA A 47 -9.32 9.28 8.77
CA ALA A 47 -8.42 8.24 9.25
C ALA A 47 -7.93 8.53 10.68
N ARG A 48 -7.56 9.79 10.98
CA ARG A 48 -7.13 10.20 12.32
C ARG A 48 -8.23 9.99 13.36
N ALA A 49 -9.47 10.31 13.03
CA ALA A 49 -10.61 10.11 13.92
C ALA A 49 -10.83 8.63 14.26
N LEU A 50 -10.69 7.72 13.29
CA LEU A 50 -10.80 6.28 13.53
C LEU A 50 -9.73 5.77 14.50
N VAL A 51 -8.49 6.23 14.33
CA VAL A 51 -7.37 5.85 15.22
C VAL A 51 -7.60 6.40 16.64
N ALA A 52 -7.98 7.67 16.78
CA ALA A 52 -8.24 8.27 18.09
C ALA A 52 -9.33 7.51 18.85
N ARG A 53 -10.46 7.20 18.18
CA ARG A 53 -11.53 6.39 18.78
C ARG A 53 -11.08 5.00 19.20
N ALA A 54 -10.17 4.36 18.45
CA ALA A 54 -9.67 3.05 18.82
C ALA A 54 -8.80 3.11 20.08
N VAL A 55 -7.99 4.16 20.22
CA VAL A 55 -7.17 4.39 21.43
C VAL A 55 -8.06 4.64 22.65
N GLU A 56 -9.08 5.48 22.52
CA GLU A 56 -10.05 5.75 23.61
C GLU A 56 -10.74 4.50 24.17
N VAL A 57 -10.86 3.43 23.37
CA VAL A 57 -11.48 2.15 23.79
C VAL A 57 -10.49 1.23 24.52
N LEU A 58 -9.19 1.48 24.38
CA LEU A 58 -8.14 0.67 25.01
C LEU A 58 -7.73 1.18 26.39
N ASP A 59 -8.06 2.43 26.70
CA ASP A 59 -7.89 3.06 28.02
C ASP A 59 -9.09 2.77 28.94
#